data_AF-A0A1I6ZM76-F1
#
_entry.id   AF-A0A1I6ZM76-F1
#
_cell.length_a   1.000
_cell.length_b   1.000
_cell.length_c   1.000
_cell.angle_alpha   90.00
_cell.angle_beta   90.00
_cell.angle_gamma   90.00
#
_symmetry.space_group_name_H-M   'P 1'
#
loop_
_entity.id
_entity.type
_entity.pdbx_description
1 polymer ?
#
loop_
_entity_poly.entity_id
_entity_poly.type
_entity_poly.pdbx_seq_one_letter_code
_entity_poly.pdbx_strand_id
1 'polypeptide(L)'
;MADEREKPRALHGQPTPPIDRYAVKHEYVPRDWSKYDVTDVYEYFPIPPGEPGPRFRIPHHKRDPEQTDKQYEATRRATEQHFRAQGVYLAMSQAAATHRGHFRDCKIAACRRAGKCISRRLEDDWTIFPGPMMPPCCDRKDRTEPVREMIREITPKILALQRREAEEKAKAGGEAAGKAKG
;
A
#
# COMPACT_ATOMS: atom_id res chain seq x y z
N MET A 1 5.05 1.83 -62.71
CA MET A 1 4.99 0.47 -62.16
C MET A 1 5.93 0.45 -60.96
N ALA A 2 5.39 0.62 -59.76
CA ALA A 2 6.15 0.65 -58.52
C ALA A 2 5.69 -0.51 -57.64
N ASP A 3 6.69 -1.23 -57.18
CA ASP A 3 6.73 -2.48 -56.44
C ASP A 3 5.88 -2.44 -55.15
N GLU A 4 4.85 -3.29 -55.11
CA GLU A 4 4.03 -3.54 -53.92
C GLU A 4 4.85 -4.31 -52.89
N ARG A 5 5.50 -3.57 -51.99
CA ARG A 5 6.15 -4.14 -50.80
C ARG A 5 5.15 -4.95 -49.98
N GLU A 6 5.33 -6.27 -49.99
CA GLU A 6 4.65 -7.23 -49.11
C GLU A 6 4.71 -6.76 -47.65
N LYS A 7 3.54 -6.48 -47.07
CA LYS A 7 3.41 -6.30 -45.62
C LYS A 7 3.57 -7.66 -44.95
N PRO A 8 4.43 -7.80 -43.93
CA PRO A 8 4.57 -9.06 -43.21
C PRO A 8 3.23 -9.44 -42.58
N ARG A 9 2.71 -10.60 -42.96
CA ARG A 9 1.54 -11.23 -42.34
C ARG A 9 1.81 -11.42 -40.85
N ALA A 10 1.05 -10.76 -40.00
CA ALA A 10 1.05 -11.04 -38.57
C ALA A 10 0.65 -12.51 -38.37
N LEU A 11 1.55 -13.29 -37.76
CA LEU A 11 1.30 -14.66 -37.31
C LEU A 11 0.29 -14.64 -36.15
N HIS A 12 -0.98 -14.44 -36.47
CA HIS A 12 -2.09 -14.63 -35.55
C HIS A 12 -2.25 -16.14 -35.31
N GLY A 13 -1.77 -16.64 -34.16
CA GLY A 13 -2.10 -18.03 -33.78
C GLY A 13 -1.18 -18.69 -32.77
N GLN A 14 0.01 -18.16 -32.49
CA GLN A 14 0.83 -18.74 -31.42
C GLN A 14 0.43 -18.11 -30.08
N PRO A 15 0.00 -18.91 -29.08
CA PRO A 15 -0.11 -18.43 -27.73
C PRO A 15 1.29 -17.98 -27.31
N THR A 16 1.46 -16.69 -27.03
CA THR A 16 2.68 -16.22 -26.37
C THR A 16 2.89 -17.08 -25.13
N PRO A 17 4.07 -17.71 -24.98
CA PRO A 17 4.34 -18.47 -23.76
C PRO A 17 4.08 -17.55 -22.57
N PRO A 18 3.52 -18.06 -21.46
CA PRO A 18 3.26 -17.23 -20.29
C PRO A 18 4.57 -16.56 -19.92
N ILE A 19 4.64 -15.24 -20.13
CA ILE A 19 5.76 -14.45 -19.65
C ILE A 19 5.74 -14.65 -18.14
N ASP A 20 6.70 -15.41 -17.63
CA ASP A 20 6.92 -15.48 -16.20
C ASP A 20 7.45 -14.11 -15.78
N ARG A 21 6.52 -13.19 -15.55
CA ARG A 21 6.79 -11.84 -15.05
C ARG A 21 7.48 -11.88 -13.68
N TYR A 22 7.62 -13.06 -13.06
CA TYR A 22 8.30 -13.29 -11.79
C TYR A 22 9.77 -13.73 -11.95
N ALA A 23 10.22 -14.13 -13.14
CA ALA A 23 11.59 -14.58 -13.42
C ALA A 23 12.52 -13.45 -13.90
N VAL A 24 12.00 -12.25 -14.18
CA VAL A 24 12.82 -11.11 -14.57
C VAL A 24 13.65 -10.66 -13.37
N LYS A 25 14.99 -10.75 -13.49
CA LYS A 25 15.90 -10.09 -12.55
C LYS A 25 15.69 -8.59 -12.68
N HIS A 26 14.87 -8.03 -11.79
CA HIS A 26 14.69 -6.59 -11.72
C HIS A 26 15.92 -5.96 -11.06
N GLU A 27 16.66 -5.20 -11.84
CA GLU A 27 17.65 -4.28 -11.30
C GLU A 27 16.90 -3.09 -10.73
N TYR A 28 17.04 -2.89 -9.42
CA TYR A 28 16.40 -1.78 -8.73
C TYR A 28 17.00 -0.47 -9.23
N VAL A 29 16.14 0.39 -9.80
CA VAL A 29 16.47 1.77 -10.11
C VAL A 29 15.80 2.65 -9.05
N PRO A 30 16.57 3.24 -8.11
CA PRO A 30 16.02 4.13 -7.12
C PRO A 30 15.21 5.25 -7.77
N ARG A 31 14.06 5.57 -7.20
CA ARG A 31 13.29 6.70 -7.71
C ARG A 31 14.00 7.98 -7.29
N ASP A 32 14.33 8.83 -8.25
CA ASP A 32 14.89 10.15 -7.94
C ASP A 32 13.83 11.02 -7.26
N TRP A 33 14.01 11.22 -5.95
CA TRP A 33 13.15 12.07 -5.13
C TRP A 33 13.71 13.47 -4.92
N SER A 34 14.83 13.84 -5.56
CA SER A 34 15.50 15.14 -5.35
C SER A 34 14.63 16.37 -5.63
N LYS A 35 13.58 16.21 -6.43
CA LYS A 35 12.62 17.27 -6.78
C LYS A 35 11.47 17.43 -5.78
N TYR A 36 11.36 16.52 -4.82
CA TYR A 36 10.29 16.46 -3.84
C TYR A 36 10.78 16.91 -2.48
N ASP A 37 9.87 17.49 -1.70
CA ASP A 37 10.06 17.59 -0.26
C ASP A 37 9.57 16.29 0.38
N VAL A 38 10.52 15.46 0.83
CA VAL A 38 10.23 14.11 1.33
C VAL A 38 10.18 14.15 2.85
N THR A 39 9.02 13.81 3.41
CA THR A 39 8.78 13.80 4.86
C THR A 39 8.14 12.49 5.30
N ASP A 40 8.24 12.15 6.58
CA ASP A 40 7.49 11.07 7.23
C ASP A 40 6.40 11.61 8.18
N VAL A 41 6.16 12.92 8.13
CA VAL A 41 5.14 13.64 8.91
C VAL A 41 3.85 13.76 8.09
N TYR A 42 2.74 13.39 8.73
CA TYR A 42 1.39 13.49 8.16
C TYR A 42 0.64 14.65 8.84
N GLU A 43 0.52 15.79 8.17
CA GLU A 43 -0.13 16.99 8.73
C GLU A 43 -1.64 16.86 8.80
N TYR A 44 -2.28 16.31 7.76
CA TYR A 44 -3.73 16.17 7.66
C TYR A 44 -4.25 14.85 8.24
N PHE A 45 -3.36 13.86 8.41
CA PHE A 45 -3.69 12.54 8.97
C PHE A 45 -2.70 12.17 10.08
N PRO A 46 -2.71 12.91 11.21
CA PRO A 46 -1.74 12.71 12.27
C PRO A 46 -1.79 11.27 12.78
N ILE A 47 -0.63 10.63 12.85
CA ILE A 47 -0.48 9.28 13.36
C ILE A 47 -0.15 9.38 14.85
N PRO A 48 -1.03 8.89 15.75
CA PRO A 48 -0.78 8.90 17.18
C PRO A 48 0.60 8.30 17.53
N PRO A 49 1.29 8.86 18.53
CA PRO A 49 2.48 8.24 19.09
C PRO A 49 2.17 6.81 19.53
N GLY A 50 3.00 5.85 19.11
CA GLY A 50 2.83 4.45 19.46
C GLY A 50 1.83 3.66 18.62
N GLU A 51 1.16 4.26 17.61
CA GLU A 51 0.35 3.48 16.69
C GLU A 51 1.23 2.43 15.96
N PRO A 52 0.94 1.12 16.12
CA PRO A 52 1.78 0.08 15.57
C PRO A 52 1.50 -0.05 14.06
N GLY A 53 2.31 0.61 13.25
CA GLY A 53 2.21 0.53 11.79
C GLY A 53 3.42 1.10 11.07
N PRO A 54 3.80 0.54 9.91
CA PRO A 54 4.84 1.10 9.09
C PRO A 54 4.37 2.44 8.50
N ARG A 55 5.24 3.46 8.58
CA ARG A 55 5.05 4.76 7.93
C ARG A 55 5.79 4.76 6.62
N PHE A 56 5.17 5.31 5.58
CA PHE A 56 5.84 5.52 4.29
C PHE A 56 6.28 6.97 4.20
N ARG A 57 7.47 7.20 3.63
CA ARG A 57 7.90 8.54 3.25
C ARG A 57 6.96 9.10 2.18
N ILE A 58 6.62 10.37 2.34
CA ILE A 58 5.66 11.11 1.53
C ILE A 58 6.44 12.10 0.67
N PRO A 59 6.51 11.90 -0.65
CA PRO A 59 7.07 12.86 -1.57
C PRO A 59 6.04 13.96 -1.88
N HIS A 60 6.22 15.16 -1.33
CA HIS A 60 5.41 16.32 -1.69
C HIS A 60 6.02 17.04 -2.88
N HIS A 61 5.20 17.31 -3.89
CA HIS A 61 5.57 18.23 -4.96
C HIS A 61 5.61 19.66 -4.41
N LYS A 62 6.57 20.45 -4.88
CA LYS A 62 6.51 21.91 -4.69
C LYS A 62 5.23 22.43 -5.34
N ARG A 63 4.62 23.42 -4.70
CA ARG A 63 3.46 24.12 -5.26
C ARG A 63 3.80 24.70 -6.62
N ASP A 64 2.95 24.45 -7.60
CA ASP A 64 3.05 25.08 -8.91
C ASP A 64 2.64 26.56 -8.81
N PRO A 65 3.32 27.50 -9.50
CA PRO A 65 2.99 28.92 -9.46
C PRO A 65 1.53 29.25 -9.80
N GLU A 66 0.89 28.45 -10.66
CA GLU A 66 -0.50 28.66 -11.08
C GLU A 66 -1.52 28.00 -10.12
N GLN A 67 -1.05 27.15 -9.21
CA GLN A 67 -1.91 26.42 -8.28
C GLN A 67 -2.36 27.32 -7.13
N THR A 68 -3.66 27.37 -6.87
CA THR A 68 -4.22 28.07 -5.69
C THR A 68 -3.89 27.35 -4.39
N ASP A 69 -3.98 28.05 -3.25
CA ASP A 69 -3.73 27.47 -1.91
C ASP A 69 -4.60 26.24 -1.68
N LYS A 70 -5.90 26.35 -1.96
CA LYS A 70 -6.87 25.26 -1.78
C LYS A 70 -6.57 24.05 -2.65
N GLN A 71 -6.11 24.26 -3.89
CA GLN A 71 -5.72 23.15 -4.76
C GLN A 71 -4.46 22.47 -4.23
N TYR A 72 -3.47 23.24 -3.78
CA TYR A 72 -2.25 22.70 -3.21
C TYR A 72 -2.51 21.88 -1.94
N GLU A 73 -3.32 22.43 -1.02
CA GLU A 73 -3.75 21.73 0.20
C GLU A 73 -4.53 20.45 -0.12
N ALA A 74 -5.44 20.49 -1.11
CA ALA A 74 -6.19 19.31 -1.54
C ALA A 74 -5.24 18.22 -2.09
N THR A 75 -4.24 18.61 -2.89
CA THR A 75 -3.21 17.69 -3.39
C THR A 75 -2.41 17.10 -2.23
N ARG A 76 -1.89 17.93 -1.30
CA ARG A 76 -1.14 17.44 -0.13
C ARG A 76 -1.95 16.46 0.69
N ARG A 77 -3.20 16.80 1.01
CA ARG A 77 -4.11 15.93 1.75
C ARG A 77 -4.33 14.59 1.04
N ALA A 78 -4.56 14.61 -0.27
CA ALA A 78 -4.74 13.39 -1.05
C ALA A 78 -3.47 12.52 -1.04
N THR A 79 -2.28 13.13 -1.18
CA THR A 79 -0.99 12.43 -1.11
C THR A 79 -0.78 11.79 0.26
N GLU A 80 -0.99 12.52 1.35
CA GLU A 80 -0.87 11.97 2.70
C GLU A 80 -1.86 10.84 2.96
N GLN A 81 -3.12 11.00 2.55
CA GLN A 81 -4.12 9.94 2.66
C GLN A 81 -3.68 8.67 1.93
N HIS A 82 -3.11 8.82 0.73
CA HIS A 82 -2.62 7.71 -0.07
C HIS A 82 -1.49 6.96 0.65
N PHE A 83 -0.43 7.65 1.09
CA PHE A 83 0.70 7.00 1.79
C PHE A 83 0.29 6.46 3.16
N ARG A 84 -0.69 7.07 3.82
CA ARG A 84 -1.27 6.53 5.05
C ARG A 84 -1.96 5.21 4.79
N ALA A 85 -2.77 5.13 3.73
CA ALA A 85 -3.43 3.91 3.31
C ALA A 85 -2.42 2.80 2.94
N GLN A 86 -1.28 3.15 2.31
CA GLN A 86 -0.20 2.19 2.05
C GLN A 86 0.41 1.63 3.34
N GLY A 87 0.65 2.47 4.34
CA GLY A 87 1.12 2.04 5.66
C GLY A 87 0.16 1.06 6.34
N VAL A 88 -1.12 1.38 6.34
CA VAL A 88 -2.18 0.50 6.86
C VAL A 88 -2.22 -0.82 6.09
N TYR A 89 -2.15 -0.78 4.75
CA TYR A 89 -2.15 -1.98 3.93
C TYR A 89 -0.94 -2.88 4.21
N LEU A 90 0.25 -2.31 4.38
CA LEU A 90 1.45 -3.07 4.71
C LEU A 90 1.34 -3.70 6.11
N ALA A 91 0.79 -2.98 7.11
CA ALA A 91 0.53 -3.54 8.43
C ALA A 91 -0.40 -4.76 8.36
N MET A 92 -1.52 -4.65 7.63
CA MET A 92 -2.46 -5.76 7.42
C MET A 92 -1.78 -6.92 6.70
N SER A 93 -0.96 -6.63 5.68
CA SER A 93 -0.22 -7.64 4.92
C SER A 93 0.81 -8.38 5.78
N GLN A 94 1.50 -7.67 6.66
CA GLN A 94 2.44 -8.26 7.62
C GLN A 94 1.71 -9.16 8.65
N ALA A 95 0.57 -8.71 9.16
CA ALA A 95 -0.26 -9.50 10.07
C ALA A 95 -0.80 -10.78 9.39
N ALA A 96 -1.37 -10.64 8.20
CA ALA A 96 -1.88 -11.77 7.40
C ALA A 96 -0.76 -12.75 7.02
N ALA A 97 0.40 -12.26 6.57
CA ALA A 97 1.55 -13.11 6.28
C ALA A 97 2.06 -13.85 7.53
N THR A 98 2.01 -13.19 8.69
CA THR A 98 2.33 -13.83 9.98
C THR A 98 1.36 -14.95 10.31
N HIS A 99 0.05 -14.68 10.21
CA HIS A 99 -1.00 -15.68 10.44
C HIS A 99 -0.87 -16.89 9.50
N ARG A 100 -0.49 -16.66 8.24
CA ARG A 100 -0.23 -17.72 7.25
C ARG A 100 1.08 -18.49 7.48
N GLY A 101 1.89 -18.12 8.47
CA GLY A 101 3.14 -18.79 8.78
C GLY A 101 4.29 -18.46 7.82
N HIS A 102 4.15 -17.43 6.97
CA HIS A 102 5.15 -17.08 5.95
C HIS A 102 6.50 -16.66 6.52
N PHE A 103 6.56 -16.33 7.81
CA PHE A 103 7.81 -15.97 8.46
C PHE A 103 8.76 -17.17 8.62
N ARG A 104 8.27 -18.42 8.62
CA ARG A 104 9.06 -19.63 8.95
C ARG A 104 10.17 -19.91 7.93
N ASP A 105 9.90 -19.65 6.66
CA ASP A 105 10.78 -19.85 5.50
C ASP A 105 11.12 -18.51 4.81
N CYS A 106 10.76 -17.38 5.41
CA CYS A 106 11.08 -16.05 4.88
C CYS A 106 12.59 -15.90 4.71
N LYS A 107 13.06 -15.34 3.59
CA LYS A 107 14.50 -15.05 3.35
C LYS A 107 15.13 -14.13 4.41
N ILE A 108 14.33 -13.26 5.03
CA ILE A 108 14.81 -12.32 6.05
C ILE A 108 14.91 -13.02 7.41
N ALA A 109 16.13 -13.17 7.91
CA ALA A 109 16.41 -13.86 9.17
C ALA A 109 15.72 -13.23 10.40
N ALA A 110 15.53 -11.91 10.40
CA ALA A 110 14.84 -11.20 11.47
C ALA A 110 13.37 -11.66 11.62
N CYS A 111 12.65 -11.89 10.52
CA CYS A 111 11.28 -12.41 10.57
C CYS A 111 11.23 -13.82 11.16
N ARG A 112 12.15 -14.70 10.75
CA ARG A 112 12.26 -16.07 11.28
C ARG A 112 12.46 -16.05 12.80
N ARG A 113 13.43 -15.26 13.27
CA ARG A 113 13.74 -15.13 14.71
C ARG A 113 12.60 -14.52 15.52
N ALA A 114 11.91 -13.52 14.96
CA ALA A 114 10.80 -12.86 15.64
C ALA A 114 9.53 -13.71 15.71
N GLY A 115 9.44 -14.80 14.92
CA GLY A 115 8.21 -15.58 14.80
C GLY A 115 7.07 -14.84 14.11
N LYS A 116 7.36 -13.72 13.42
CA LYS A 116 6.38 -12.87 12.74
C LYS A 116 7.01 -12.05 11.62
N CYS A 117 6.18 -11.63 10.68
CA CYS A 117 6.61 -10.77 9.58
C CYS A 117 6.77 -9.32 10.05
N ILE A 118 8.02 -8.83 10.12
CA ILE A 118 8.35 -7.44 10.53
C ILE A 118 9.08 -6.65 9.45
N SER A 119 9.56 -7.31 8.40
CA SER A 119 10.38 -6.69 7.38
C SER A 119 9.56 -5.93 6.34
N ARG A 120 10.23 -4.98 5.69
CA ARG A 120 9.68 -4.11 4.66
C ARG A 120 10.55 -4.20 3.41
N ARG A 121 9.95 -3.90 2.24
CA ARG A 121 10.69 -3.63 1.01
C ARG A 121 11.06 -2.15 0.96
N LEU A 122 11.92 -1.77 0.01
CA LEU A 122 12.19 -0.37 -0.27
C LEU A 122 10.89 0.34 -0.66
N GLU A 123 10.58 1.46 -0.02
CA GLU A 123 9.28 2.14 -0.14
C GLU A 123 9.03 2.72 -1.53
N ASP A 124 10.10 2.99 -2.27
CA ASP A 124 10.11 3.60 -3.59
C ASP A 124 10.30 2.59 -4.73
N ASP A 125 10.55 1.32 -4.41
CA ASP A 125 10.61 0.25 -5.41
C ASP A 125 9.19 -0.25 -5.72
N TRP A 126 8.60 0.33 -6.76
CA TRP A 126 7.31 -0.11 -7.32
C TRP A 126 7.48 -1.06 -8.51
N THR A 127 8.72 -1.32 -8.91
CA THR A 127 9.04 -2.21 -10.05
C THR A 127 8.99 -3.68 -9.63
N ILE A 128 9.25 -3.94 -8.35
CA ILE A 128 9.15 -5.25 -7.73
C ILE A 128 7.70 -5.70 -7.57
N PHE A 129 7.35 -6.88 -8.08
CA PHE A 129 6.10 -7.54 -7.67
C PHE A 129 6.21 -8.03 -6.21
N PRO A 130 5.19 -7.83 -5.35
CA PRO A 130 3.89 -7.18 -5.55
C PRO A 130 3.84 -5.72 -5.05
N GLY A 131 4.98 -5.04 -5.02
CA GLY A 131 5.16 -3.67 -4.58
C GLY A 131 5.57 -3.55 -3.12
N PRO A 132 5.82 -2.32 -2.65
CA PRO A 132 6.35 -2.07 -1.31
C PRO A 132 5.32 -2.28 -0.20
N MET A 133 4.04 -2.34 -0.57
CA MET A 133 2.92 -2.60 0.33
C MET A 133 2.82 -4.08 0.75
N MET A 134 3.61 -4.97 0.16
CA MET A 134 3.63 -6.39 0.51
C MET A 134 4.97 -6.77 1.16
N PRO A 135 4.96 -7.60 2.21
CA PRO A 135 6.18 -7.96 2.89
C PRO A 135 7.13 -8.78 1.99
N PRO A 136 8.44 -8.82 2.32
CA PRO A 136 9.43 -9.53 1.52
C PRO A 136 9.24 -11.06 1.51
N CYS A 137 8.48 -11.62 2.46
CA CYS A 137 8.08 -13.04 2.44
C CYS A 137 6.96 -13.34 1.43
N CYS A 138 6.31 -12.32 0.85
CA CYS A 138 5.32 -12.48 -0.21
C CYS A 138 5.94 -12.10 -1.56
N ASP A 139 7.01 -12.76 -1.97
CA ASP A 139 7.73 -12.51 -3.23
C ASP A 139 7.28 -13.40 -4.40
N ARG A 140 6.32 -14.28 -4.15
CA ARG A 140 5.69 -15.13 -5.16
C ARG A 140 4.17 -15.02 -5.11
N LYS A 141 3.51 -15.34 -6.22
CA LYS A 141 2.04 -15.26 -6.35
C LYS A 141 1.31 -16.17 -5.36
N ASP A 142 1.76 -17.40 -5.19
CA ASP A 142 1.20 -18.40 -4.27
C ASP A 142 1.23 -17.94 -2.80
N ARG A 143 2.16 -17.06 -2.44
CA ARG A 143 2.25 -16.46 -1.10
C ARG A 143 1.44 -15.18 -0.97
N THR A 144 1.43 -14.39 -2.04
CA THR A 144 0.83 -13.05 -2.12
C THR A 144 -0.70 -13.09 -2.18
N GLU A 145 -1.26 -13.94 -3.04
CA GLU A 145 -2.71 -13.95 -3.27
C GLU A 145 -3.51 -14.37 -2.03
N PRO A 146 -3.13 -15.39 -1.25
CA PRO A 146 -3.82 -15.71 0.00
C PRO A 146 -3.79 -14.58 1.03
N VAL A 147 -2.70 -13.80 1.07
CA VAL A 147 -2.60 -12.61 1.94
C VAL A 147 -3.57 -11.53 1.46
N ARG A 148 -3.62 -11.25 0.16
CA ARG A 148 -4.56 -10.28 -0.42
C ARG A 148 -6.01 -10.68 -0.19
N GLU A 149 -6.33 -11.96 -0.36
CA GLU A 149 -7.66 -12.51 -0.11
C GLU A 149 -8.08 -12.30 1.34
N MET A 150 -7.22 -12.63 2.30
CA MET A 150 -7.47 -12.39 3.72
C MET A 150 -7.73 -10.90 4.03
N ILE A 151 -6.96 -9.99 3.42
CA ILE A 151 -7.17 -8.55 3.59
C ILE A 151 -8.53 -8.12 3.02
N ARG A 152 -8.89 -8.60 1.82
CA ARG A 152 -10.18 -8.32 1.18
C ARG A 152 -11.35 -8.82 2.04
N GLU A 153 -11.18 -9.97 2.70
CA GLU A 153 -12.19 -10.55 3.57
C GLU A 153 -12.34 -9.79 4.90
N ILE A 154 -11.23 -9.36 5.51
CA ILE A 154 -11.26 -8.74 6.84
C ILE A 154 -11.60 -7.25 6.82
N THR A 155 -11.25 -6.55 5.74
CA THR A 155 -11.48 -5.10 5.60
C THR A 155 -12.95 -4.69 5.79
N PRO A 156 -13.95 -5.30 5.12
CA PRO A 156 -15.35 -4.93 5.34
C PRO A 156 -15.81 -5.20 6.77
N LYS A 157 -15.28 -6.25 7.43
CA LYS A 157 -15.59 -6.56 8.83
C LYS A 157 -15.05 -5.47 9.77
N ILE A 158 -13.82 -5.02 9.56
CA ILE A 158 -13.21 -3.92 10.33
C ILE A 158 -14.03 -2.63 10.15
N LEU A 159 -14.39 -2.29 8.91
CA LEU A 159 -15.20 -1.09 8.64
C LEU A 159 -16.58 -1.15 9.29
N ALA A 160 -17.21 -2.33 9.30
CA ALA A 160 -18.49 -2.53 9.97
C ALA A 160 -18.38 -2.36 11.49
N LEU A 161 -17.31 -2.89 12.11
CA LEU A 161 -17.03 -2.71 13.54
C LEU A 161 -16.82 -1.23 13.89
N GLN A 162 -15.99 -0.52 13.12
CA GLN A 162 -15.75 0.91 13.32
C GLN A 162 -17.03 1.74 13.22
N ARG A 163 -17.93 1.40 12.28
CA ARG A 163 -19.24 2.07 12.16
C ARG A 163 -20.09 1.85 13.40
N ARG A 164 -20.18 0.62 13.90
CA ARG A 164 -20.93 0.29 15.13
C ARG A 164 -20.39 1.03 16.34
N GLU A 165 -19.06 1.05 16.53
CA GLU A 165 -18.42 1.79 17.62
C GLU A 165 -18.71 3.29 17.55
N ALA A 166 -18.73 3.87 16.35
CA ALA A 166 -19.06 5.28 16.15
C ALA A 166 -20.53 5.59 16.50
N GLU A 167 -21.46 4.72 16.10
CA GLU A 167 -22.89 4.83 16.43
C GLU A 167 -23.14 4.69 17.93
N GLU A 168 -22.47 3.75 18.60
CA GLU A 168 -22.55 3.56 20.04
C GLU A 168 -22.02 4.78 20.81
N LYS A 169 -20.87 5.34 20.39
CA LYS A 169 -20.31 6.58 20.96
C LYS A 169 -21.25 7.78 20.77
N ALA A 170 -21.88 7.90 19.59
CA ALA A 170 -22.83 8.98 19.31
C ALA A 170 -24.06 8.90 20.22
N LYS A 171 -24.61 7.69 20.46
CA LYS A 171 -25.73 7.47 21.38
C LYS A 171 -25.36 7.82 22.82
N ALA A 172 -24.21 7.33 23.29
CA ALA A 172 -23.74 7.61 24.64
C ALA A 172 -23.48 9.11 24.89
N GLY A 173 -22.96 9.84 23.90
CA GLY A 173 -22.77 11.29 23.97
C GLY A 173 -24.09 12.07 24.01
N GLY A 174 -25.11 11.61 23.29
CA GLY A 174 -26.45 12.20 23.31
C GLY A 174 -27.18 12.04 24.65
N GLU A 175 -27.08 10.87 25.29
CA GLU A 175 -27.67 10.62 26.61
C GLU A 175 -27.00 11.44 27.72
N ALA A 176 -25.68 11.63 27.65
CA ALA A 176 -24.94 12.48 28.58
C ALA A 176 -25.33 13.97 28.45
N ALA A 177 -25.55 14.46 27.22
CA ALA A 177 -25.99 15.84 26.98
C ALA A 177 -27.45 16.10 27.39
N GLY A 178 -28.32 15.09 27.33
CA GLY A 178 -29.72 15.17 27.77
C GLY A 178 -29.88 15.26 29.29
N LYS A 179 -29.05 14.54 30.06
CA LYS A 179 -29.07 14.58 31.53
C LYS A 179 -28.51 15.86 32.16
N ALA A 180 -27.72 16.64 31.42
CA ALA A 180 -27.16 17.90 31.92
C ALA A 180 -28.12 19.11 31.80
N LYS A 181 -29.32 18.92 31.23
CA LYS A 181 -30.31 19.99 30.99
C LYS A 181 -31.62 19.85 31.78
N GLY A 182 -31.71 18.85 32.67
CA GLY A 182 -32.85 18.64 33.58
C GLY A 182 -32.40 18.74 35.02
#